data_AF-A0A966E7F0-F1
#
_entry.id   AF-A0A966E7F0-F1
#
_cell.length_a   1.000
_cell.length_b   1.000
_cell.length_c   1.000
_cell.angle_alpha   90.00
_cell.angle_beta   90.00
_cell.angle_gamma   90.00
#
_symmetry.space_group_name_H-M   'P 1'
#
loop_
_entity.id
_entity.type
_entity.pdbx_description
1 polymer ?
#
loop_
_entity_poly.entity_id
_entity_poly.type
_entity_poly.pdbx_seq_one_letter_code
_entity_poly.pdbx_strand_id
1 'polypeptide(L)'
;MLKRVALLILIVLLFVVMFTFTALNTGRIDLDLAFFKGSYPISVTLAATFVLGVIFGMLCMTLFVFRLITERRALRRSLRMSESEVSSLRNLPLSDAD
;
A
#
# COMPACT_ATOMS: atom_id res chain seq x y z
N MET A 1 -22.48 -15.82 -6.68
CA MET A 1 -22.00 -17.14 -6.21
C MET A 1 -20.63 -17.50 -6.81
N LEU A 2 -20.41 -17.29 -8.11
CA LEU A 2 -19.12 -17.56 -8.77
C LEU A 2 -17.90 -16.92 -8.09
N LYS A 3 -17.97 -15.65 -7.67
CA LYS A 3 -16.88 -14.97 -6.93
C LYS A 3 -16.52 -15.67 -5.61
N ARG A 4 -17.51 -16.22 -4.90
CA ARG A 4 -17.29 -16.95 -3.64
C ARG A 4 -16.66 -18.32 -3.89
N VAL A 5 -17.09 -19.01 -4.95
CA VAL A 5 -16.51 -20.29 -5.38
C VAL A 5 -15.07 -20.09 -5.87
N ALA A 6 -14.81 -19.08 -6.69
CA ALA A 6 -13.47 -18.74 -7.14
C ALA A 6 -12.53 -18.39 -5.97
N LEU A 7 -13.03 -17.64 -4.98
CA LEU A 7 -12.27 -17.33 -3.77
C LEU A 7 -11.98 -18.59 -2.94
N LEU A 8 -12.95 -19.49 -2.79
CA LEU A 8 -12.75 -20.78 -2.13
C LEU A 8 -11.70 -21.63 -2.85
N ILE A 9 -11.79 -21.74 -4.18
CA ILE A 9 -10.81 -22.45 -5.01
C ILE A 9 -9.42 -21.86 -4.83
N LEU A 10 -9.31 -20.52 -4.85
CA LEU A 10 -8.04 -19.83 -4.62
C LEU A 10 -7.47 -20.14 -3.23
N ILE A 11 -8.30 -20.10 -2.18
CA ILE A 11 -7.87 -20.45 -0.81
C ILE A 11 -7.37 -21.90 -0.77
N VAL A 12 -8.13 -22.85 -1.31
CA VAL A 12 -7.74 -24.26 -1.35
C VAL A 12 -6.43 -24.44 -2.12
N LEU A 13 -6.28 -23.78 -3.27
CA LEU A 13 -5.05 -23.81 -4.06
C LEU A 13 -3.86 -23.28 -3.25
N LEU A 14 -4.02 -22.13 -2.57
CA LEU A 14 -2.98 -21.56 -1.72
C LEU A 14 -2.59 -22.50 -0.58
N PHE A 15 -3.56 -23.15 0.06
CA PHE A 15 -3.30 -24.16 1.09
C PHE A 15 -2.52 -25.36 0.55
N VAL A 16 -2.92 -25.88 -0.61
CA VAL A 16 -2.21 -27.00 -1.27
C VAL A 16 -0.77 -26.61 -1.60
N VAL A 17 -0.56 -25.42 -2.16
CA VAL A 17 0.79 -24.90 -2.49
C VAL A 17 1.61 -24.74 -1.22
N MET A 18 1.07 -24.11 -0.17
CA MET A 18 1.77 -23.91 1.10
C MET A 18 2.14 -25.24 1.76
N PHE A 19 1.20 -26.19 1.82
CA PHE A 19 1.43 -27.50 2.42
C PHE A 19 2.50 -28.28 1.65
N THR A 20 2.39 -28.32 0.32
CA THR A 20 3.36 -28.99 -0.55
C THR A 20 4.74 -28.36 -0.42
N PHE A 21 4.82 -27.02 -0.44
CA PHE A 21 6.07 -26.30 -0.23
C PHE A 21 6.70 -26.66 1.12
N THR A 22 5.90 -26.70 2.19
CA THR A 22 6.38 -27.05 3.54
C THR A 22 6.86 -28.50 3.61
N ALA A 23 6.13 -29.43 3.01
CA ALA A 23 6.46 -30.85 3.00
C ALA A 23 7.72 -31.16 2.17
N LEU A 24 7.95 -30.43 1.08
CA LEU A 24 9.13 -30.59 0.23
C LEU A 24 10.37 -29.87 0.77
N ASN A 25 10.19 -28.88 1.66
CA ASN A 25 11.27 -28.06 2.21
C ASN A 25 11.36 -28.23 3.74
N THR A 26 11.58 -29.48 4.18
CA THR A 26 11.81 -29.83 5.60
C THR A 26 13.18 -29.41 6.12
N GLY A 27 14.06 -28.95 5.23
CA GLY A 27 15.39 -28.45 5.55
C GLY A 27 15.35 -27.24 6.48
N ARG A 28 16.48 -27.01 7.13
CA ARG A 28 16.71 -25.88 8.01
C ARG A 28 17.81 -24.99 7.41
N ILE A 29 17.68 -23.68 7.62
CA ILE A 29 18.68 -22.70 7.23
C ILE A 29 19.22 -22.02 8.49
N ASP A 30 20.54 -21.88 8.53
CA ASP A 30 21.22 -21.11 9.57
C ASP A 30 21.26 -19.65 9.15
N LEU A 31 20.66 -18.79 9.97
CA LEU A 31 20.61 -17.36 9.75
C LEU A 31 21.47 -16.67 10.81
N ASP A 32 22.32 -15.77 10.34
CA ASP A 32 23.08 -14.85 11.16
C ASP A 32 22.61 -13.42 10.83
N LEU A 33 21.69 -12.91 11.64
CA LEU A 33 21.06 -11.59 11.49
C LEU A 33 21.83 -10.51 12.27
N ALA A 34 23.15 -10.68 12.40
CA ALA A 34 24.09 -9.89 13.20
C ALA A 34 23.87 -9.96 14.72
N PHE A 35 22.65 -9.71 15.20
CA PHE A 35 22.29 -9.75 16.63
C PHE A 35 21.61 -11.05 17.03
N PHE A 36 21.12 -11.82 16.05
CA PHE A 36 20.43 -13.08 16.27
C PHE A 36 21.00 -14.15 15.36
N LYS A 37 21.36 -15.29 15.93
CA LYS A 37 21.82 -16.45 15.19
C LYS A 37 20.98 -17.67 15.55
N GLY A 38 20.49 -18.39 14.54
CA GLY A 38 19.67 -19.57 14.78
C GLY A 38 19.39 -20.37 13.52
N SER A 39 19.03 -21.64 13.73
CA SER A 39 18.64 -22.56 12.67
C SER A 39 17.12 -22.64 12.60
N TYR A 40 16.52 -22.28 11.47
CA TYR A 40 15.07 -22.18 11.29
C TYR A 40 14.60 -23.01 10.10
N PRO A 41 13.36 -23.55 10.11
CA PRO A 41 12.81 -24.22 8.93
C PRO A 41 12.73 -23.27 7.74
N ILE A 42 13.20 -23.71 6.56
CA ILE A 42 13.22 -22.91 5.33
C ILE A 42 11.84 -22.28 5.06
N SER A 43 10.79 -23.09 5.23
CA SER A 43 9.42 -22.68 4.97
C SER A 43 8.95 -21.52 5.84
N VAL A 44 9.34 -21.52 7.13
CA VAL A 44 8.99 -20.46 8.08
C VAL A 44 9.78 -19.20 7.80
N THR A 45 11.08 -19.33 7.52
CA THR A 45 11.95 -18.19 7.20
C THR A 45 11.45 -17.46 5.96
N LEU A 46 11.15 -18.18 4.87
CA LEU A 46 10.70 -17.58 3.63
C LEU A 46 9.32 -16.91 3.79
N ALA A 47 8.40 -17.55 4.51
CA ALA A 47 7.11 -16.95 4.83
C ALA A 47 7.27 -15.67 5.65
N ALA A 48 8.14 -15.65 6.66
CA ALA A 48 8.42 -14.48 7.47
C ALA A 48 9.01 -13.33 6.63
N THR A 49 9.99 -13.61 5.76
CA THR A 49 10.55 -12.60 4.85
C THR A 49 9.49 -12.00 3.93
N PHE A 50 8.60 -12.83 3.38
CA PHE A 50 7.51 -12.35 2.52
C PHE A 50 6.54 -11.45 3.29
N VAL A 51 6.10 -11.87 4.49
CA VAL A 51 5.21 -11.07 5.35
C VAL A 51 5.86 -9.73 5.71
N LEU A 52 7.15 -9.73 6.07
CA LEU A 52 7.89 -8.49 6.33
C LEU A 52 7.93 -7.58 5.11
N GLY A 53 8.16 -8.14 3.92
CA GLY A 53 8.11 -7.39 2.66
C GLY A 53 6.73 -6.76 2.38
N VAL A 54 5.64 -7.50 2.63
CA VAL A 54 4.27 -6.98 2.48
C VAL A 54 3.99 -5.87 3.48
N ILE A 55 4.37 -6.04 4.75
CA ILE A 55 4.24 -5.00 5.78
C ILE A 55 5.01 -3.74 5.38
N PHE A 56 6.26 -3.90 4.96
CA PHE A 56 7.08 -2.79 4.49
C PHE A 56 6.45 -2.08 3.28
N GLY A 57 5.97 -2.83 2.28
CA GLY A 57 5.27 -2.29 1.12
C GLY A 57 4.01 -1.51 1.51
N MET A 58 3.20 -2.02 2.43
CA MET A 58 2.02 -1.32 2.95
C MET A 58 2.39 -0.03 3.66
N LEU A 59 3.47 -0.01 4.44
CA LEU A 59 3.98 1.20 5.09
C LEU A 59 4.39 2.25 4.06
N CYS A 60 5.17 1.87 3.05
CA CYS A 60 5.57 2.76 1.97
C CYS A 60 4.36 3.33 1.20
N MET A 61 3.40 2.48 0.86
CA MET A 61 2.17 2.89 0.17
C MET A 61 1.35 3.87 1.02
N THR A 62 1.25 3.61 2.33
CA THR A 62 0.53 4.49 3.26
C THR A 62 1.15 5.88 3.29
N LEU A 63 2.48 5.97 3.41
CA LEU A 63 3.20 7.26 3.36
C LEU A 63 2.99 8.00 2.04
N PHE A 64 2.99 7.27 0.92
CA PHE A 64 2.71 7.85 -0.39
C PHE A 64 1.27 8.38 -0.50
N VAL A 65 0.29 7.62 -0.03
CA VAL A 65 -1.12 8.04 -0.01
C VAL A 65 -1.31 9.28 0.86
N PHE A 66 -0.65 9.36 2.02
CA PHE A 66 -0.69 10.56 2.86
C PHE A 66 -0.19 11.81 2.12
N ARG A 67 0.94 11.70 1.40
CA ARG A 67 1.43 12.80 0.55
C ARG A 67 0.40 13.21 -0.49
N LEU A 68 -0.19 12.24 -1.20
CA LEU A 68 -1.19 12.50 -2.22
C LEU A 68 -2.45 13.19 -1.66
N ILE A 69 -2.87 12.83 -0.45
CA ILE A 69 -3.98 13.50 0.26
C ILE A 69 -3.62 14.96 0.58
N THR A 70 -2.39 15.24 1.03
CA THR A 70 -1.95 16.60 1.34
C THR A 70 -1.86 17.48 0.09
N GLU A 71 -1.29 16.96 -0.99
CA GLU A 71 -1.22 17.64 -2.29
C GLU A 71 -2.61 17.93 -2.84
N ARG A 72 -3.51 16.94 -2.79
CA ARG A 72 -4.91 17.13 -3.21
C ARG A 72 -5.61 18.25 -2.43
N ARG A 73 -5.37 18.34 -1.11
CA ARG A 73 -5.93 19.41 -0.26
C ARG A 73 -5.37 20.77 -0.65
N ALA A 74 -4.07 20.87 -0.89
CA ALA A 74 -3.41 22.10 -1.32
C ALA A 74 -3.94 22.57 -2.67
N LEU A 75 -3.97 21.69 -3.68
CA LEU A 75 -4.49 21.99 -5.01
C LEU A 75 -5.95 22.46 -4.98
N ARG A 76 -6.80 21.82 -4.18
CA ARG A 76 -8.20 22.23 -4.03
C ARG A 76 -8.33 23.60 -3.36
N ARG A 77 -7.43 23.97 -2.45
CA ARG A 77 -7.41 25.30 -1.83
C ARG A 77 -6.99 26.35 -2.85
N SER A 78 -5.94 26.10 -3.63
CA SER A 78 -5.50 27.02 -4.69
C SER A 78 -6.58 27.26 -5.74
N LEU A 79 -7.25 26.20 -6.18
CA LEU A 79 -8.37 26.30 -7.13
C LEU A 79 -9.49 27.22 -6.61
N ARG A 80 -9.89 27.05 -5.34
CA ARG A 80 -10.91 27.90 -4.72
C ARG A 80 -10.49 29.37 -4.62
N MET A 81 -9.21 29.63 -4.32
CA MET A 81 -8.70 31.01 -4.26
C MET A 81 -8.75 31.66 -5.65
N SER A 82 -8.26 30.98 -6.69
CA SER A 82 -8.34 31.48 -8.06
C SER A 82 -9.77 31.70 -8.55
N GLU A 83 -10.72 30.79 -8.23
CA GLU A 83 -12.14 31.00 -8.54
C GLU A 83 -12.72 32.24 -7.84
N SER A 84 -12.33 32.47 -6.57
CA SER A 84 -12.79 33.63 -5.81
C SER A 84 -12.21 34.95 -6.33
N GLU A 85 -10.96 34.96 -6.80
CA GLU A 85 -10.32 36.13 -7.42
C GLU A 85 -11.02 36.48 -8.73
N VAL A 86 -11.26 35.50 -9.61
CA VAL A 86 -11.99 35.71 -10.87
C VAL A 86 -13.40 36.22 -10.62
N SER A 87 -14.11 35.66 -9.63
CA SER A 87 -15.45 36.14 -9.27
C SER A 87 -15.42 37.56 -8.72
N SER A 88 -14.42 37.91 -7.91
CA SER A 88 -14.27 39.25 -7.35
C SER A 88 -13.99 40.28 -8.45
N LEU A 89 -13.09 39.95 -9.39
CA LEU A 89 -12.78 40.80 -10.54
C LEU A 89 -14.00 40.99 -11.46
N ARG A 90 -14.78 39.93 -11.70
CA ARG A 90 -16.00 40.02 -12.54
C ARG A 90 -17.10 40.86 -11.92
N ASN A 91 -17.17 40.88 -10.59
CA ASN A 91 -18.18 41.63 -9.85
C ASN A 91 -17.68 43.04 -9.46
N LEU A 92 -16.48 43.44 -9.90
CA LEU A 92 -15.98 44.78 -9.65
C LEU A 92 -16.87 45.78 -10.42
N PRO A 93 -17.45 46.78 -9.74
CA PRO A 93 -18.18 47.83 -10.44
C PRO A 93 -17.24 48.51 -11.44
N LEU A 94 -17.72 48.80 -12.65
CA LEU A 94 -17.01 49.64 -13.60
C LEU A 94 -16.98 51.08 -13.06
N SER A 95 -16.14 51.33 -12.06
CA SER A 95 -15.85 52.65 -11.52
C SER A 95 -14.54 53.10 -12.15
N ASP A 96 -14.64 53.69 -13.34
CA ASP A 96 -13.68 54.66 -13.93
C ASP A 96 -14.04 54.98 -15.40
N ALA A 97 -15.33 54.91 -15.77
CA ALA A 97 -15.81 55.50 -17.02
C ALA A 97 -16.72 56.68 -16.69
N ASP A 98 -16.17 57.67 -15.98
CA ASP A 98 -16.59 59.08 -15.97
C ASP A 98 -15.43 59.96 -15.44
#